data_AF-A0A955UEF6-F1
#
_entry.id   AF-A0A955UEF6-F1
#
_cell.length_a   1.000
_cell.length_b   1.000
_cell.length_c   1.000
_cell.angle_alpha   90.00
_cell.angle_beta   90.00
_cell.angle_gamma   90.00
#
_symmetry.space_group_name_H-M   'P 1'
#
loop_
_entity.id
_entity.type
_entity.pdbx_description
1 polymer ?
#
loop_
_entity_poly.entity_id
_entity_poly.type
_entity_poly.pdbx_seq_one_letter_code
_entity_poly.pdbx_strand_id
1 'polypeptide(L)'
;MNGEHVQQAMKNFIKKILRPYGLKLLKKLPSAFSMSVNVDSIEDHMFGYIKEVMCVLENDPGVVTRRDAITGLRQLSLDDFGLVILSMPDPGYPKLSRLLPSMASDEVQRSWTGNHGVALLKETTAFVRALSCNYTRVTGRQLDNATVLDFGCGYGRIAQLLYYFTAEEKIFGVD
;
A
#
# COMPACT_ATOMS: atom_id res chain seq x y z
N MET A 1 -17.08 -8.52 -8.55
CA MET A 1 -16.04 -8.15 -9.55
C MET A 1 -14.95 -9.20 -9.48
N ASN A 2 -14.55 -9.81 -10.60
CA ASN A 2 -13.61 -10.94 -10.67
C ASN A 2 -12.17 -10.50 -10.34
N GLY A 3 -11.43 -11.32 -9.58
CA GLY A 3 -10.02 -11.08 -9.21
C GLY A 3 -9.06 -10.90 -10.39
N GLU A 4 -9.42 -11.37 -11.59
CA GLU A 4 -8.67 -11.13 -12.83
C GLU A 4 -8.63 -9.65 -13.23
N HIS A 5 -9.68 -8.87 -12.93
CA HIS A 5 -9.73 -7.45 -13.27
C HIS A 5 -8.77 -6.62 -12.42
N VAL A 6 -8.57 -7.00 -11.15
CA VAL A 6 -7.61 -6.34 -10.23
C VAL A 6 -6.18 -6.72 -10.61
N GLN A 7 -5.92 -8.00 -10.92
CA GLN A 7 -4.61 -8.43 -11.44
C GLN A 7 -4.24 -7.73 -12.75
N GLN A 8 -5.21 -7.54 -13.65
CA GLN A 8 -4.99 -6.83 -14.90
C GLN A 8 -4.81 -5.32 -14.68
N ALA A 9 -5.55 -4.72 -13.75
CA ALA A 9 -5.40 -3.32 -13.36
C ALA A 9 -4.03 -3.05 -12.73
N MET A 10 -3.55 -3.93 -11.85
CA MET A 10 -2.22 -3.87 -11.24
C MET A 10 -1.12 -4.03 -12.31
N LYS A 11 -1.19 -5.05 -13.17
CA LYS A 11 -0.23 -5.23 -14.28
C LYS A 11 -0.18 -4.03 -15.23
N ASN A 12 -1.33 -3.47 -15.58
CA ASN A 12 -1.42 -2.30 -16.46
C ASN A 12 -0.88 -1.01 -15.81
N PHE A 13 -1.14 -0.82 -14.51
CA PHE A 13 -0.64 0.31 -13.76
C PHE A 13 0.89 0.29 -13.64
N ILE A 14 1.47 -0.89 -13.40
CA ILE A 14 2.90 -1.06 -13.19
C ILE A 14 3.67 -0.92 -14.50
N LYS A 15 3.18 -1.48 -15.61
CA LYS A 15 3.73 -1.22 -16.95
C LYS A 15 3.81 0.27 -17.28
N LYS A 16 2.84 1.06 -16.80
CA LYS A 16 2.80 2.51 -16.99
C LYS A 16 3.81 3.25 -16.10
N ILE A 17 4.09 2.75 -14.90
CA ILE A 17 5.09 3.33 -13.99
C ILE A 17 6.52 2.93 -14.38
N LEU A 18 6.79 1.66 -14.66
CA LEU A 18 8.15 1.16 -14.84
C LEU A 18 8.73 1.45 -16.24
N ARG A 19 7.89 1.59 -17.29
CA ARG A 19 8.34 1.98 -18.65
C ARG A 19 9.28 3.21 -18.67
N PRO A 20 8.95 4.34 -18.01
CA PRO A 20 9.84 5.50 -18.01
C PRO A 20 11.12 5.34 -17.17
N TYR A 21 11.19 4.41 -16.21
CA TYR A 21 12.39 4.19 -15.38
C TYR A 21 13.34 3.16 -16.01
N GLY A 22 12.82 2.07 -16.60
CA GLY A 22 13.62 1.08 -17.31
C GLY A 22 14.38 1.67 -18.50
N LEU A 23 13.76 2.60 -19.24
CA LEU A 23 14.41 3.29 -20.35
C LEU A 23 15.49 4.31 -19.91
N LYS A 24 15.36 4.88 -18.70
CA LYS A 24 16.32 5.86 -18.16
C LYS A 24 17.54 5.19 -17.53
N LEU A 25 17.36 4.01 -16.93
CA LEU A 25 18.46 3.24 -16.32
C LEU A 25 19.39 2.65 -17.38
N LEU A 26 18.83 2.21 -18.52
CA LEU A 26 19.58 1.68 -19.68
C LEU A 26 20.48 2.72 -20.37
N LYS A 27 20.20 4.02 -20.24
CA LYS A 27 20.96 5.09 -20.92
C LYS A 27 22.18 5.61 -20.13
N LYS A 28 22.35 5.20 -18.87
CA LYS A 28 23.41 5.73 -17.97
C LYS A 28 24.50 4.73 -17.58
N LEU A 29 24.44 3.48 -18.07
CA LEU A 29 25.44 2.47 -17.75
C LEU A 29 26.54 2.41 -18.83
N PRO A 30 27.83 2.32 -18.46
CA PRO A 30 28.91 2.05 -19.41
C PRO A 30 28.68 0.69 -20.08
N SER A 31 29.03 0.58 -21.36
CA SER A 31 28.73 -0.54 -22.27
C SER A 31 29.31 -1.92 -21.88
N ALA A 32 29.88 -2.07 -20.68
CA ALA A 32 30.56 -3.28 -20.23
C ALA A 32 29.88 -3.98 -19.03
N PHE A 33 28.75 -3.48 -18.52
CA PHE A 33 27.97 -4.18 -17.47
C PHE A 33 26.53 -4.41 -17.92
N SER A 34 26.35 -5.29 -18.90
CA SER A 34 25.06 -5.82 -19.32
C SER A 34 24.64 -6.95 -18.39
N MET A 35 24.23 -6.64 -17.15
CA MET A 35 23.25 -7.48 -16.47
C MET A 35 21.89 -7.10 -17.04
N SER A 36 21.34 -7.94 -17.91
CA SER A 36 19.96 -7.83 -18.35
C SER A 36 19.05 -8.12 -17.16
N VAL A 37 18.80 -7.10 -16.35
CA VAL A 37 17.81 -7.16 -15.29
C VAL A 37 16.44 -7.36 -15.95
N ASN A 38 15.90 -8.57 -15.84
CA ASN A 38 14.58 -8.89 -16.37
C ASN A 38 13.53 -8.27 -15.44
N VAL A 39 12.92 -7.18 -15.90
CA VAL A 39 11.89 -6.42 -15.16
C VAL A 39 10.70 -7.33 -14.80
N ASP A 40 10.35 -8.29 -15.66
CA ASP A 40 9.27 -9.24 -15.40
C ASP A 40 9.61 -10.17 -14.21
N SER A 41 10.88 -10.57 -14.06
CA SER A 41 11.35 -11.39 -12.94
C SER A 41 11.40 -10.62 -11.61
N ILE A 42 11.61 -9.31 -11.65
CA ILE A 42 11.56 -8.44 -10.46
C ILE A 42 10.11 -8.20 -10.05
N GLU A 43 9.22 -7.95 -11.00
CA GLU A 43 7.78 -7.85 -10.74
C GLU A 43 7.30 -9.14 -10.05
N ASP A 44 7.59 -10.31 -10.63
CA ASP A 44 7.20 -11.60 -10.03
C ASP A 44 7.78 -11.83 -8.62
N HIS A 45 9.02 -11.41 -8.34
CA HIS A 45 9.62 -11.53 -7.00
C HIS A 45 9.06 -10.54 -5.97
N MET A 46 8.86 -9.27 -6.37
CA MET A 46 8.28 -8.24 -5.47
C MET A 46 6.84 -8.61 -5.08
N PHE A 47 6.05 -9.13 -6.03
CA PHE A 47 4.72 -9.67 -5.72
C PHE A 47 4.77 -11.00 -5.00
N GLY A 48 5.81 -11.79 -5.20
CA GLY A 48 6.06 -13.03 -4.46
C GLY A 48 6.10 -12.78 -2.96
N TYR A 49 6.87 -11.78 -2.52
CA TYR A 49 6.99 -11.47 -1.09
C TYR A 49 5.68 -10.99 -0.46
N ILE A 50 4.93 -10.10 -1.13
CA ILE A 50 3.61 -9.66 -0.63
C ILE A 50 2.66 -10.86 -0.49
N LYS A 51 2.61 -11.72 -1.52
CA LYS A 51 1.76 -12.92 -1.51
C LYS A 51 2.18 -13.89 -0.42
N GLU A 52 3.47 -14.06 -0.18
CA GLU A 52 4.01 -14.90 0.89
C GLU A 52 3.54 -14.37 2.25
N VAL A 53 3.74 -13.08 2.54
CA VAL A 53 3.27 -12.45 3.78
C VAL A 53 1.77 -12.60 3.94
N MET A 54 0.98 -12.30 2.90
CA MET A 54 -0.47 -12.44 2.96
C MET A 54 -0.89 -13.89 3.17
N CYS A 55 -0.23 -14.86 2.53
CA CYS A 55 -0.52 -16.29 2.69
C CYS A 55 -0.23 -16.77 4.12
N VAL A 56 0.91 -16.34 4.69
CA VAL A 56 1.25 -16.63 6.09
C VAL A 56 0.19 -16.07 7.02
N LEU A 57 -0.15 -14.78 6.89
CA LEU A 57 -1.14 -14.14 7.75
C LEU A 57 -2.54 -14.71 7.57
N GLU A 58 -2.93 -15.10 6.36
CA GLU A 58 -4.22 -15.74 6.04
C GLU A 58 -4.36 -17.11 6.70
N ASN A 59 -3.26 -17.86 6.84
CA ASN A 59 -3.26 -19.20 7.43
C ASN A 59 -2.86 -19.26 8.91
N ASP A 60 -2.33 -18.16 9.46
CA ASP A 60 -1.91 -18.10 10.87
C ASP A 60 -3.12 -18.10 11.83
N PRO A 61 -3.27 -19.11 12.72
CA PRO A 61 -4.36 -19.14 13.70
C PRO A 61 -4.29 -18.02 14.75
N GLY A 62 -3.11 -17.40 14.94
CA GLY A 62 -2.91 -16.25 15.82
C GLY A 62 -3.45 -14.93 15.25
N VAL A 63 -3.72 -14.86 13.95
CA VAL A 63 -4.31 -13.68 13.30
C VAL A 63 -5.84 -13.76 13.37
N VAL A 64 -6.40 -13.20 14.44
CA VAL A 64 -7.84 -13.28 14.75
C VAL A 64 -8.52 -11.92 14.65
N THR A 65 -7.78 -10.83 14.89
CA THR A 65 -8.30 -9.47 14.89
C THR A 65 -7.69 -8.64 13.76
N ARG A 66 -8.34 -7.51 13.44
CA ARG A 66 -7.78 -6.50 12.52
C ARG A 66 -6.41 -6.00 13.00
N ARG A 67 -6.24 -5.82 14.31
CA ARG A 67 -4.95 -5.40 14.90
C ARG A 67 -3.84 -6.39 14.61
N ASP A 68 -4.11 -7.69 14.73
CA ASP A 68 -3.14 -8.75 14.44
C ASP A 68 -2.74 -8.72 12.96
N ALA A 69 -3.73 -8.61 12.07
CA ALA A 69 -3.52 -8.54 10.63
C ALA A 69 -2.68 -7.30 10.24
N ILE A 70 -3.05 -6.11 10.73
CA ILE A 70 -2.28 -4.88 10.49
C ILE A 70 -0.86 -5.02 11.02
N THR A 71 -0.68 -5.54 12.24
CA THR A 71 0.64 -5.70 12.86
C THR A 71 1.52 -6.63 12.02
N GLY A 72 0.97 -7.75 11.56
CA GLY A 72 1.66 -8.70 10.68
C GLY A 72 2.03 -8.10 9.31
N LEU A 73 1.23 -7.17 8.78
CA LEU A 73 1.49 -6.50 7.52
C LEU A 73 2.57 -5.40 7.62
N ARG A 74 2.90 -4.89 8.81
CA ARG A 74 3.90 -3.81 8.98
C ARG A 74 5.33 -4.22 8.61
N GLN A 75 5.60 -5.50 8.43
CA GLN A 75 6.86 -5.97 7.85
C GLN A 75 7.03 -5.57 6.38
N LEU A 76 5.93 -5.26 5.68
CA LEU A 76 5.96 -4.77 4.31
C LEU A 76 6.49 -3.33 4.24
N SER A 77 6.87 -2.89 3.04
CA SER A 77 7.09 -1.46 2.81
C SER A 77 5.75 -0.69 2.89
N LEU A 78 5.79 0.62 3.12
CA LEU A 78 4.57 1.44 3.16
C LEU A 78 3.75 1.36 1.86
N ASP A 79 4.40 1.27 0.69
CA ASP A 79 3.69 1.16 -0.58
C ASP A 79 3.03 -0.21 -0.72
N ASP A 80 3.72 -1.28 -0.32
CA ASP A 80 3.18 -2.66 -0.39
C ASP A 80 2.05 -2.85 0.62
N PHE A 81 2.20 -2.34 1.84
CA PHE A 81 1.13 -2.27 2.84
C PHE A 81 -0.10 -1.56 2.27
N GLY A 82 0.10 -0.38 1.67
CA GLY A 82 -0.98 0.39 1.06
C GLY A 82 -1.64 -0.33 -0.12
N LEU A 83 -0.87 -1.09 -0.89
CA LEU A 83 -1.38 -1.91 -1.99
C LEU A 83 -2.26 -3.06 -1.48
N VAL A 84 -1.85 -3.73 -0.39
CA VAL A 84 -2.66 -4.74 0.28
C VAL A 84 -3.99 -4.13 0.73
N ILE A 85 -3.95 -3.02 1.47
CA ILE A 85 -5.17 -2.35 1.95
C ILE A 85 -6.09 -1.93 0.79
N LEU A 86 -5.52 -1.39 -0.29
CA LEU A 86 -6.26 -1.00 -1.49
C LEU A 86 -6.96 -2.20 -2.17
N SER A 87 -6.36 -3.39 -2.10
CA SER A 87 -6.88 -4.59 -2.74
C SER A 87 -7.99 -5.29 -1.97
N MET A 88 -8.28 -4.87 -0.73
CA MET A 88 -9.31 -5.50 0.09
C MET A 88 -10.72 -4.99 -0.27
N PRO A 89 -11.73 -5.90 -0.36
CA PRO A 89 -11.65 -7.35 -0.12
C PRO A 89 -11.08 -8.13 -1.33
N ASP A 90 -10.34 -9.20 -1.05
CA ASP A 90 -9.78 -10.15 -2.03
C ASP A 90 -10.29 -11.60 -1.76
N PRO A 91 -11.00 -12.24 -2.72
CA PRO A 91 -11.46 -13.62 -2.59
C PRO A 91 -10.36 -14.66 -2.32
N GLY A 92 -9.11 -14.39 -2.69
CA GLY A 92 -7.97 -15.26 -2.39
C GLY A 92 -7.54 -15.26 -0.93
N TYR A 93 -7.98 -14.26 -0.15
CA TYR A 93 -7.63 -14.06 1.25
C TYR A 93 -8.88 -13.73 2.08
N PRO A 94 -9.81 -14.69 2.26
CA PRO A 94 -11.11 -14.43 2.89
C PRO A 94 -11.02 -14.01 4.38
N LYS A 95 -10.06 -14.54 5.15
CA LYS A 95 -9.84 -14.14 6.54
C LYS A 95 -9.37 -12.69 6.60
N LEU A 96 -8.33 -12.34 5.84
CA LEU A 96 -7.83 -10.97 5.79
C LEU A 96 -8.89 -9.99 5.26
N SER A 97 -9.66 -10.38 4.24
CA SER A 97 -10.76 -9.56 3.70
C SER A 97 -11.86 -9.24 4.72
N ARG A 98 -12.11 -10.14 5.67
CA ARG A 98 -13.06 -9.92 6.76
C ARG A 98 -12.47 -9.01 7.85
N LEU A 99 -11.16 -9.08 8.09
CA LEU A 99 -10.50 -8.34 9.16
C LEU A 99 -10.13 -6.92 8.74
N LEU A 100 -9.57 -6.75 7.55
CA LEU A 100 -9.04 -5.48 7.06
C LEU A 100 -10.16 -4.56 6.55
N PRO A 101 -9.95 -3.23 6.63
CA PRO A 101 -10.91 -2.28 6.06
C PRO A 101 -11.00 -2.43 4.54
N SER A 102 -12.19 -2.16 4.00
CA SER A 102 -12.41 -2.05 2.56
C SER A 102 -12.21 -0.62 2.08
N MET A 103 -11.65 -0.45 0.89
CA MET A 103 -11.60 0.85 0.23
C MET A 103 -12.96 1.28 -0.30
N ALA A 104 -13.18 2.60 -0.36
CA ALA A 104 -14.32 3.16 -1.06
C ALA A 104 -14.30 2.76 -2.54
N SER A 105 -15.45 2.77 -3.21
CA SER A 105 -15.52 2.43 -4.63
C SER A 105 -14.70 3.41 -5.48
N ASP A 106 -14.24 2.96 -6.66
CA ASP A 106 -13.48 3.80 -7.59
C ASP A 106 -14.22 5.10 -7.96
N GLU A 107 -15.56 5.05 -8.03
CA GLU A 107 -16.40 6.22 -8.30
C GLU A 107 -16.31 7.24 -7.17
N VAL A 108 -16.45 6.79 -5.91
CA VAL A 108 -16.31 7.64 -4.73
C VAL A 108 -14.89 8.21 -4.65
N GLN A 109 -13.86 7.38 -4.89
CA GLN A 109 -12.49 7.87 -4.90
C GLN A 109 -12.31 9.00 -5.94
N ARG A 110 -12.80 8.80 -7.17
CA ARG A 110 -12.69 9.81 -8.24
C ARG A 110 -13.45 11.10 -7.91
N SER A 111 -14.66 11.00 -7.37
CA SER A 111 -15.49 12.19 -7.10
C SER A 111 -14.88 13.08 -6.03
N TRP A 112 -14.25 12.50 -5.01
CA TRP A 112 -13.68 13.25 -3.89
C TRP A 112 -12.22 13.64 -4.08
N THR A 113 -11.44 12.83 -4.80
CA THR A 113 -9.97 12.99 -4.85
C THR A 113 -9.42 13.20 -6.27
N GLY A 114 -10.28 13.16 -7.29
CA GLY A 114 -9.90 13.32 -8.70
C GLY A 114 -9.20 12.09 -9.31
N ASN A 115 -8.85 11.09 -8.49
CA ASN A 115 -8.17 9.88 -8.92
C ASN A 115 -8.69 8.64 -8.18
N HIS A 116 -8.24 7.45 -8.54
CA HIS A 116 -8.61 6.21 -7.85
C HIS A 116 -7.51 5.15 -7.97
N GLY A 117 -7.67 4.08 -7.19
CA GLY A 117 -6.82 2.90 -7.28
C GLY A 117 -5.35 3.24 -7.02
N VAL A 118 -4.45 2.62 -7.77
CA VAL A 118 -3.02 2.73 -7.49
C VAL A 118 -2.45 4.12 -7.82
N ALA A 119 -3.09 4.85 -8.74
CA ALA A 119 -2.68 6.23 -9.03
C ALA A 119 -2.93 7.14 -7.83
N LEU A 120 -4.09 7.00 -7.19
CA LEU A 120 -4.41 7.65 -5.93
C LEU A 120 -3.52 7.16 -4.79
N LEU A 121 -3.21 5.86 -4.74
CA LEU A 121 -2.32 5.31 -3.72
C LEU A 121 -0.94 5.96 -3.76
N LYS A 122 -0.37 6.18 -4.96
CA LYS A 122 0.93 6.83 -5.10
C LYS A 122 0.94 8.25 -4.51
N GLU A 123 -0.11 9.02 -4.73
CA GLU A 123 -0.27 10.36 -4.15
C GLU A 123 -0.40 10.27 -2.62
N THR A 124 -1.18 9.30 -2.16
CA THR A 124 -1.46 9.04 -0.74
C THR A 124 -0.19 8.62 0.01
N THR A 125 0.60 7.68 -0.52
CA THR A 125 1.85 7.23 0.13
C THR A 125 2.92 8.30 0.08
N ALA A 126 2.99 9.12 -0.99
CA ALA A 126 3.87 10.29 -1.03
C ALA A 126 3.53 11.30 0.07
N PHE A 127 2.25 11.58 0.27
CA PHE A 127 1.78 12.44 1.36
C PHE A 127 2.13 11.85 2.74
N VAL A 128 1.83 10.57 2.99
CA VAL A 128 2.10 9.92 4.29
C VAL A 128 3.60 9.87 4.60
N ARG A 129 4.47 9.66 3.59
CA ARG A 129 5.93 9.79 3.77
C ARG A 129 6.32 11.21 4.17
N ALA A 130 5.83 12.21 3.44
CA ALA A 130 6.11 13.61 3.75
C ALA A 130 5.64 13.97 5.17
N LEU A 131 4.47 13.47 5.58
CA LEU A 131 3.95 13.61 6.94
C LEU A 131 4.91 13.01 7.98
N SER A 132 5.33 11.75 7.81
CA SER A 132 6.25 11.08 8.74
C SER A 132 7.60 11.80 8.85
N CYS A 133 8.19 12.19 7.71
CA CYS A 133 9.44 12.96 7.69
C CYS A 133 9.29 14.33 8.37
N ASN A 134 8.21 15.06 8.06
CA ASN A 134 7.99 16.39 8.63
C ASN A 134 7.67 16.33 10.12
N TYR A 135 6.87 15.35 10.57
CA TYR A 135 6.58 15.13 11.98
C TYR A 135 7.86 14.89 12.78
N THR A 136 8.74 14.03 12.27
CA THR A 136 10.06 13.77 12.87
C THR A 136 10.91 15.03 12.92
N ARG A 137 10.96 15.78 11.81
CA ARG A 137 11.76 17.01 11.72
C ARG A 137 11.28 18.09 12.69
N VAL A 138 9.97 18.25 12.88
CA VAL A 138 9.39 19.31 13.71
C VAL A 138 9.39 18.95 15.19
N THR A 139 9.13 17.68 15.53
CA THR A 139 8.91 17.25 16.93
C THR A 139 10.11 16.52 17.54
N GLY A 140 11.05 16.05 16.71
CA GLY A 140 12.11 15.13 17.13
C GLY A 140 11.62 13.70 17.42
N ARG A 141 10.34 13.37 17.18
CA ARG A 141 9.73 12.06 17.44
C ARG A 141 9.28 11.39 16.15
N GLN A 142 9.40 10.08 16.08
CA GLN A 142 8.87 9.31 14.94
C GLN A 142 7.35 9.16 15.05
N LEU A 143 6.69 8.91 13.92
CA LEU A 143 5.24 8.70 13.87
C LEU A 143 4.82 7.36 14.51
N ASP A 144 5.78 6.48 14.79
CA ASP A 144 5.55 5.17 15.41
C ASP A 144 4.80 5.32 16.74
N ASN A 145 3.67 4.63 16.83
CA ASN A 145 2.82 4.59 18.02
C ASN A 145 2.24 5.96 18.44
N ALA A 146 2.31 6.98 17.57
CA ALA A 146 1.75 8.31 17.82
C ALA A 146 0.22 8.29 17.86
N THR A 147 -0.36 9.26 18.58
CA THR A 147 -1.80 9.54 18.53
C THR A 147 -2.06 10.57 17.43
N VAL A 148 -2.97 10.25 16.51
CA VAL A 148 -3.25 11.06 15.32
C VAL A 148 -4.71 11.50 15.30
N LEU A 149 -4.93 12.77 14.95
CA LEU A 149 -6.23 13.35 14.66
C LEU A 149 -6.26 13.76 13.18
N ASP A 150 -7.18 13.18 12.42
CA ASP A 150 -7.39 13.38 10.98
C ASP A 150 -8.66 14.20 10.75
N PHE A 151 -8.52 15.50 10.50
CA PHE A 151 -9.64 16.39 10.17
C PHE A 151 -9.98 16.29 8.69
N GLY A 152 -11.26 16.20 8.36
CA GLY A 152 -11.71 15.94 7.00
C GLY A 152 -11.32 14.53 6.54
N CYS A 153 -11.45 13.55 7.44
CA CYS A 153 -10.94 12.20 7.20
C CYS A 153 -11.67 11.48 6.06
N GLY A 154 -12.87 11.95 5.67
CA GLY A 154 -13.70 11.34 4.64
C GLY A 154 -13.90 9.85 4.89
N TYR A 155 -13.69 9.03 3.87
CA TYR A 155 -13.75 7.56 3.99
C TYR A 155 -12.48 6.92 4.61
N GLY A 156 -11.62 7.70 5.27
CA GLY A 156 -10.48 7.22 6.05
C GLY A 156 -9.27 6.80 5.21
N ARG A 157 -9.11 7.31 3.98
CA ARG A 157 -7.99 6.97 3.08
C ARG A 157 -6.62 7.14 3.76
N ILE A 158 -6.42 8.26 4.45
CA ILE A 158 -5.15 8.57 5.11
C ILE A 158 -5.02 7.74 6.39
N ALA A 159 -6.06 7.71 7.22
CA ALA A 159 -6.13 6.88 8.43
C ALA A 159 -5.72 5.42 8.17
N GLN A 160 -6.21 4.82 7.08
CA GLN A 160 -5.88 3.44 6.73
C GLN A 160 -4.39 3.22 6.39
N LEU A 161 -3.68 4.21 5.82
CA LEU A 161 -2.23 4.11 5.67
C LEU A 161 -1.47 4.43 6.95
N LEU A 162 -2.03 5.23 7.86
CA LEU A 162 -1.43 5.52 9.16
C LEU A 162 -1.40 4.30 10.09
N TYR A 163 -2.22 3.28 9.81
CA TYR A 163 -2.11 1.96 10.44
C TYR A 163 -0.73 1.32 10.27
N TYR A 164 0.06 1.75 9.29
CA TYR A 164 1.46 1.35 9.15
C TYR A 164 2.31 1.76 10.36
N PHE A 165 2.08 2.95 10.93
CA PHE A 165 2.90 3.52 11.99
C PHE A 165 2.29 3.36 13.38
N THR A 166 0.97 3.40 13.50
CA THR A 166 0.28 3.41 14.79
C THR A 166 -0.97 2.54 14.81
N ALA A 167 -1.38 2.15 16.00
CA ALA A 167 -2.56 1.30 16.18
C ALA A 167 -3.85 2.06 15.84
N GLU A 168 -4.86 1.34 15.37
CA GLU A 168 -6.15 1.92 14.96
C GLU A 168 -6.81 2.74 16.07
N GLU A 169 -6.76 2.26 17.31
CA GLU A 169 -7.29 2.95 18.49
C GLU A 169 -6.65 4.32 18.80
N LYS A 170 -5.55 4.65 18.11
CA LYS A 170 -4.84 5.92 18.25
C LYS A 170 -5.10 6.89 17.11
N ILE A 171 -5.92 6.54 16.13
CA ILE A 171 -6.28 7.39 15.01
C ILE A 171 -7.74 7.81 15.15
N PHE A 172 -7.97 9.11 15.24
CA PHE A 172 -9.28 9.71 15.39
C PHE A 172 -9.61 10.52 14.14
N GLY A 173 -10.73 10.22 13.49
CA GLY A 173 -11.25 11.00 12.37
C GLY A 173 -12.33 11.97 12.83
N VAL A 174 -12.32 13.19 12.30
CA VAL A 174 -13.39 14.19 12.48
C VAL A 174 -13.75 14.75 11.10
N ASP A 175 -14.99 14.53 10.65
CA ASP A 175 -15.54 14.98 9.37
C ASP A 175 -16.96 15.51 9.58
#